data_AF-A0A551YKQ1-F1
#
_entry.id   AF-A0A551YKQ1-F1
#
_cell.length_a   1.000
_cell.length_b   1.000
_cell.length_c   1.000
_cell.angle_alpha   90.00
_cell.angle_beta   90.00
_cell.angle_gamma   90.00
#
_symmetry.space_group_name_H-M   'P 1'
#
loop_
_entity.id
_entity.type
_entity.pdbx_description
1 polymer ?
#
loop_
_entity_poly.entity_id
_entity_poly.type
_entity_poly.pdbx_seq_one_letter_code
_entity_poly.pdbx_strand_id
1 'polypeptide(L)'
;MNDVELRQLLTEKLAILSADNLNLVGQFIDKLTHQEAANKSDNYLTEKALQKWQFLVKNNQEMDNTNPLSENEIKIIWQFLSQSHRSRPVGLARGEFTISDDFNEPLPEEVLDLFYPQ
;
A
#
# COMPACT_ATOMS: atom_id res chain seq x y z
N MET A 1 -17.98 -25.87 25.99
CA MET A 1 -16.80 -25.55 26.83
C MET A 1 -16.95 -24.11 27.26
N ASN A 2 -17.18 -23.88 28.55
CA ASN A 2 -17.37 -22.52 29.09
C ASN A 2 -16.00 -21.90 29.46
N ASP A 3 -15.97 -20.57 29.69
CA ASP A 3 -14.72 -19.83 29.97
C ASP A 3 -14.00 -20.34 31.23
N VAL A 4 -14.75 -20.89 32.20
CA VAL A 4 -14.23 -21.46 33.45
C VAL A 4 -13.49 -22.77 33.20
N GLU A 5 -14.08 -23.67 32.42
CA GLU A 5 -13.46 -24.93 31.98
C GLU A 5 -12.21 -24.68 31.14
N LEU A 6 -12.24 -23.66 30.28
CA LEU A 6 -11.09 -23.27 29.46
C LEU A 6 -9.91 -22.83 30.32
N ARG A 7 -10.17 -21.98 31.32
CA ARG A 7 -9.15 -21.45 32.25
C ARG A 7 -8.56 -22.55 33.14
N GLN A 8 -9.38 -23.48 33.63
CA GLN A 8 -8.94 -24.62 34.43
C GLN A 8 -7.97 -25.49 33.63
N LEU A 9 -8.35 -25.86 32.39
CA LEU A 9 -7.54 -26.69 31.51
C LEU A 9 -6.22 -26.02 31.12
N LEU A 10 -6.25 -24.71 30.86
CA LEU A 10 -5.04 -23.92 30.58
C LEU A 10 -4.12 -23.88 31.80
N THR A 11 -4.66 -23.69 33.00
CA THR A 11 -3.89 -23.65 34.25
C THR A 11 -3.18 -24.99 34.50
N GLU A 12 -3.88 -26.11 34.34
CA GLU A 12 -3.28 -27.44 34.47
C GLU A 12 -2.19 -27.71 33.43
N LYS A 13 -2.38 -27.28 32.18
CA LYS A 13 -1.37 -27.43 31.12
C LYS A 13 -0.14 -26.53 31.34
N LEU A 14 -0.35 -25.30 31.83
CA LEU A 14 0.72 -24.36 32.13
C LEU A 14 1.54 -24.81 33.36
N ALA A 15 0.92 -25.50 34.33
CA ALA A 15 1.60 -26.03 35.51
C ALA A 15 2.61 -27.16 35.19
N ILE A 16 2.50 -27.80 34.02
CA ILE A 16 3.42 -28.86 33.56
C ILE A 16 4.66 -28.26 32.89
N LEU A 17 4.62 -26.97 32.51
CA LEU A 17 5.74 -26.31 31.84
C LEU A 17 6.77 -25.82 32.85
N SER A 18 8.06 -26.01 32.55
CA SER A 18 9.15 -25.42 33.31
C SER A 18 9.13 -23.88 33.21
N ALA A 19 9.78 -23.21 34.17
CA ALA A 19 9.94 -21.76 34.15
C ALA A 19 10.58 -21.26 32.84
N ASP A 20 11.52 -22.03 32.28
CA ASP A 20 12.17 -21.72 30.99
C ASP A 20 11.17 -21.76 29.82
N ASN A 21 10.28 -22.77 29.79
CA ASN A 21 9.25 -22.87 28.77
C ASN A 21 8.23 -21.73 28.88
N LEU A 22 7.86 -21.34 30.10
CA LEU A 22 6.96 -20.20 30.34
C LEU A 22 7.60 -18.89 29.87
N ASN A 23 8.90 -18.71 30.10
CA ASN A 23 9.64 -17.54 29.61
C ASN A 23 9.72 -17.50 28.08
N LEU A 24 9.97 -18.64 27.42
CA LEU A 24 9.94 -18.74 25.95
C LEU A 24 8.56 -18.40 25.37
N VAL A 25 7.49 -18.87 26.01
CA VAL A 25 6.11 -18.52 25.64
C VAL A 25 5.85 -17.02 25.83
N GLY A 26 6.33 -16.42 26.92
CA GLY A 26 6.25 -14.97 27.16
C GLY A 26 6.93 -14.16 26.06
N GLN A 27 8.18 -14.48 25.74
CA GLN A 27 8.94 -13.83 24.66
C GLN A 27 8.26 -13.97 23.29
N PHE A 28 7.64 -15.12 23.03
CA PHE A 28 6.89 -15.34 21.80
C PHE A 28 5.63 -14.46 21.73
N ILE A 29 4.89 -14.34 22.84
CA ILE A 29 3.72 -13.46 22.94
C ILE A 29 4.13 -12.00 22.72
N ASP A 30 5.18 -11.52 23.38
CA ASP A 30 5.67 -10.15 23.22
C ASP A 30 6.03 -9.84 21.76
N LYS A 31 6.69 -10.80 21.09
CA LYS A 31 7.01 -10.68 19.66
C LYS A 31 5.75 -10.59 18.79
N LEU A 32 4.74 -11.41 19.06
CA LEU A 32 3.46 -11.34 18.35
C LEU A 32 2.75 -10.01 18.58
N THR A 33 2.72 -9.51 19.83
CA THR A 33 2.09 -8.24 20.17
C THR A 33 2.78 -7.06 19.49
N HIS A 34 4.12 -7.04 19.47
CA HIS A 34 4.88 -6.01 18.75
C HIS A 34 4.64 -6.07 17.24
N GLN A 35 4.57 -7.25 16.66
CA GLN A 35 4.27 -7.45 15.25
C GLN A 35 2.84 -6.99 14.91
N GLU A 36 1.86 -7.30 15.75
CA GLU A 36 0.47 -6.86 15.56
C GLU A 36 0.32 -5.33 15.68
N ALA A 37 1.01 -4.70 16.64
CA ALA A 37 1.02 -3.24 16.79
C ALA A 37 1.64 -2.53 15.57
N ALA A 38 2.75 -3.06 15.04
CA ALA A 38 3.37 -2.55 13.81
C ALA A 38 2.43 -2.67 12.61
N ASN A 39 1.84 -3.86 12.41
CA ASN A 39 0.89 -4.10 11.32
C ASN A 39 -0.33 -3.16 11.40
N LYS A 40 -0.83 -2.87 12.60
CA LYS A 40 -1.96 -1.95 12.81
C LYS A 40 -1.59 -0.50 12.46
N SER A 41 -0.38 -0.07 12.79
CA SER A 41 0.15 1.25 12.40
C SER A 41 0.29 1.37 10.87
N ASP A 42 0.84 0.35 10.23
CA ASP A 42 1.03 0.32 8.77
C ASP A 42 -0.31 0.31 8.03
N ASN A 43 -1.30 -0.42 8.55
CA ASN A 43 -2.64 -0.41 7.99
C ASN A 43 -3.32 0.97 8.14
N TYR A 44 -3.18 1.62 9.29
CA TYR A 44 -3.71 2.98 9.49
C TYR A 44 -3.13 4.00 8.49
N LEU A 45 -1.82 3.97 8.26
CA LEU A 45 -1.16 4.85 7.28
C LEU A 45 -1.65 4.55 5.87
N THR A 46 -1.86 3.28 5.54
CA THR A 46 -2.40 2.83 4.26
C THR A 46 -3.81 3.33 4.03
N GLU A 47 -4.71 3.13 4.99
CA GLU A 47 -6.09 3.61 4.93
C GLU A 47 -6.16 5.13 4.78
N LYS A 48 -5.35 5.87 5.55
CA LYS A 48 -5.30 7.33 5.49
C LYS A 48 -4.85 7.85 4.12
N ALA A 49 -3.79 7.26 3.56
CA ALA A 49 -3.28 7.63 2.24
C ALA A 49 -4.33 7.36 1.14
N LEU A 50 -5.01 6.21 1.21
CA LEU A 50 -6.05 5.83 0.26
C LEU A 50 -7.29 6.74 0.36
N GLN A 51 -7.72 7.10 1.57
CA GLN A 51 -8.84 8.01 1.78
C GLN A 51 -8.57 9.39 1.17
N LYS A 52 -7.36 9.93 1.39
CA LYS A 52 -6.95 11.21 0.79
C LYS A 52 -6.95 11.13 -0.74
N TRP A 53 -6.39 10.05 -1.30
CA TRP A 53 -6.42 9.83 -2.75
C TRP A 53 -7.84 9.72 -3.33
N GLN A 54 -8.71 8.93 -2.68
CA GLN A 54 -10.11 8.79 -3.11
C GLN A 54 -10.86 10.12 -3.05
N PHE A 55 -10.60 10.93 -2.02
CA PHE A 55 -11.16 12.27 -1.93
C PHE A 55 -10.73 13.15 -3.09
N LEU A 56 -9.43 13.18 -3.43
CA LEU A 56 -8.90 13.95 -4.56
C LEU A 56 -9.58 13.54 -5.88
N VAL A 57 -9.63 12.24 -6.15
CA VAL A 57 -10.26 11.68 -7.36
C VAL A 57 -11.75 12.02 -7.43
N LYS A 58 -12.48 11.86 -6.32
CA LYS A 58 -13.93 12.12 -6.28
C LYS A 58 -14.27 13.59 -6.55
N ASN A 59 -13.43 14.51 -6.12
CA ASN A 59 -13.66 15.94 -6.28
C ASN A 59 -12.98 16.53 -7.54
N ASN A 60 -12.39 15.70 -8.40
CA ASN A 60 -11.59 16.13 -9.56
C ASN A 60 -10.53 17.19 -9.18
N GLN A 61 -9.95 17.09 -7.98
CA GLN A 61 -8.92 18.01 -7.55
C GLN A 61 -7.60 17.61 -8.19
N GLU A 62 -7.01 18.56 -8.91
CA GLU A 62 -5.65 18.41 -9.42
C GLU A 62 -4.65 18.36 -8.24
N MET A 63 -3.59 17.56 -8.40
CA MET A 63 -2.50 17.55 -7.43
C MET A 63 -1.63 18.79 -7.65
N ASP A 64 -1.77 19.78 -6.79
CA ASP A 64 -0.96 20.99 -6.80
C ASP A 64 -0.23 21.20 -5.46
N ASN A 65 0.43 22.36 -5.32
CA ASN A 65 1.19 22.70 -4.12
C ASN A 65 0.32 22.92 -2.87
N THR A 66 -1.01 23.07 -3.03
CA THR A 66 -1.95 23.29 -1.93
C THR A 66 -2.52 21.99 -1.38
N ASN A 67 -2.52 20.90 -2.16
CA ASN A 67 -2.96 19.59 -1.71
C ASN A 67 -2.07 18.44 -2.23
N PRO A 68 -0.75 18.47 -1.95
CA PRO A 68 0.15 17.43 -2.43
C PRO A 68 -0.07 16.13 -1.66
N LEU A 69 -0.03 15.00 -2.38
CA LEU A 69 0.33 13.73 -1.74
C LEU A 69 1.83 13.76 -1.43
N SER A 70 2.18 13.39 -0.20
CA SER A 70 3.60 13.21 0.16
C SER A 70 4.18 12.01 -0.59
N GLU A 71 5.51 11.99 -0.76
CA GLU A 71 6.22 10.87 -1.40
C GLU A 71 5.90 9.51 -0.74
N ASN A 72 5.76 9.50 0.58
CA ASN A 72 5.40 8.29 1.32
C ASN A 72 3.96 7.84 1.02
N GLU A 73 3.01 8.77 0.97
CA GLU A 73 1.62 8.46 0.57
C GLU A 73 1.58 7.91 -0.87
N ILE A 74 2.33 8.52 -1.79
CA ILE A 74 2.45 8.05 -3.19
C ILE A 74 2.97 6.61 -3.23
N LYS A 75 4.03 6.30 -2.50
CA LYS A 75 4.63 4.96 -2.44
C LYS A 75 3.65 3.91 -1.90
N ILE A 76 2.92 4.25 -0.84
CA ILE A 76 1.90 3.40 -0.23
C ILE A 76 0.76 3.11 -1.22
N ILE A 77 0.22 4.15 -1.85
CA ILE A 77 -0.85 4.03 -2.85
C ILE A 77 -0.37 3.16 -4.02
N TRP A 78 0.85 3.38 -4.50
CA TRP A 78 1.44 2.58 -5.57
C TRP A 78 1.54 1.10 -5.21
N GLN A 79 2.05 0.79 -4.01
CA GLN A 79 2.17 -0.59 -3.54
C GLN A 79 0.80 -1.27 -3.44
N PHE A 80 -0.20 -0.57 -2.88
CA PHE A 80 -1.58 -1.07 -2.80
C PHE A 80 -2.19 -1.37 -4.19
N LEU A 81 -2.00 -0.47 -5.17
CA LEU A 81 -2.53 -0.65 -6.52
C LEU A 81 -1.82 -1.76 -7.30
N SER A 82 -0.51 -1.89 -7.10
CA SER A 82 0.29 -2.95 -7.73
C SER A 82 -0.17 -4.34 -7.29
N GLN A 83 -0.51 -4.51 -6.01
CA GLN A 83 -1.04 -5.76 -5.47
C GLN A 83 -2.46 -6.05 -5.99
N SER A 84 -3.26 -5.02 -6.18
CA SER A 84 -4.67 -5.13 -6.59
C SER A 84 -4.90 -5.12 -8.12
N HIS A 85 -3.84 -5.14 -8.94
CA HIS A 85 -3.90 -5.11 -10.42
C HIS A 85 -4.72 -3.93 -10.98
N ARG A 86 -4.80 -2.82 -10.25
CA ARG A 86 -5.52 -1.62 -10.68
C ARG A 86 -4.59 -0.67 -11.41
N SER A 87 -5.11 -0.01 -12.44
CA SER A 87 -4.39 1.02 -13.19
C SER A 87 -3.94 2.15 -12.26
N ARG A 88 -2.76 2.72 -12.53
CA ARG A 88 -2.22 3.83 -11.76
C ARG A 88 -3.15 5.05 -11.86
N PRO A 89 -3.35 5.80 -10.77
CA PRO A 89 -4.04 7.07 -10.79
C PRO A 89 -3.39 8.02 -11.80
N VAL A 90 -4.23 8.66 -12.61
CA VAL A 90 -3.81 9.70 -13.56
C VAL A 90 -3.12 10.81 -12.77
N GLY A 91 -1.92 11.23 -13.21
CA GLY A 91 -1.15 12.32 -12.58
C GLY A 91 -0.01 11.90 -11.65
N LEU A 92 0.18 10.62 -11.35
CA LEU A 92 1.33 10.16 -10.53
C LEU A 92 2.67 10.10 -11.29
N ALA A 93 2.65 10.17 -12.62
CA ALA A 93 3.85 10.20 -13.47
C ALA A 93 4.41 11.63 -13.63
N ARG A 94 4.43 12.43 -12.55
CA ARG A 94 4.92 13.82 -12.62
C ARG A 94 6.42 13.78 -12.91
N GLY A 95 6.81 14.08 -14.15
CA GLY A 95 8.20 14.14 -14.61
C GLY A 95 8.70 12.90 -15.37
N GLU A 96 7.91 11.84 -15.52
CA GLU A 96 8.29 10.66 -16.32
C GLU A 96 7.77 10.72 -17.77
N PHE A 97 6.76 11.55 -18.04
CA PHE A 97 6.31 11.86 -19.40
C PHE A 97 7.15 13.02 -19.95
N THR A 98 8.29 12.70 -20.55
CA THR A 98 8.99 13.64 -21.43
C THR A 98 8.39 13.48 -22.82
N ILE A 99 7.70 14.52 -23.28
CA ILE A 99 7.35 14.63 -24.69
C ILE A 99 8.66 15.00 -25.39
N SER A 100 9.05 14.22 -26.39
CA SER A 100 10.23 14.52 -27.18
C SER A 100 10.06 15.88 -27.88
N ASP A 101 11.15 16.63 -28.03
CA ASP A 101 11.12 17.98 -28.62
C ASP A 101 10.59 17.97 -30.06
N ASP A 102 10.67 16.82 -30.74
CA ASP A 102 10.21 16.55 -32.10
C ASP A 102 8.73 16.11 -32.20
N PHE A 103 7.96 16.10 -31.12
CA PHE A 103 6.57 15.62 -31.15
C PHE A 103 5.66 16.38 -32.14
N ASN A 104 5.97 17.65 -32.40
CA ASN A 104 5.24 18.47 -33.38
C ASN A 104 5.88 18.47 -34.78
N GLU A 105 6.99 17.75 -34.98
CA GLU A 105 7.56 17.60 -36.32
C GLU A 105 6.62 16.77 -37.21
N PRO A 106 6.55 17.09 -38.51
CA PRO A 106 5.76 16.30 -39.44
C PRO A 106 6.24 14.84 -39.43
N LEU A 107 5.28 13.91 -39.56
CA LEU A 107 5.61 12.50 -39.71
C LEU A 107 6.54 12.30 -40.92
N PRO A 108 7.53 11.40 -40.84
CA PRO A 108 8.39 11.09 -41.99
C PRO A 108 7.58 10.68 -43.23
N GLU A 109 8.04 11.07 -44.41
CA GLU A 109 7.38 10.79 -45.70
C GLU A 109 7.06 9.29 -45.86
N GLU A 110 8.00 8.43 -45.45
CA GLU A 110 7.87 6.96 -45.48
C GLU A 110 6.68 6.44 -44.67
N VAL A 111 6.31 7.14 -43.59
CA VAL A 111 5.15 6.82 -42.77
C VAL A 111 3.88 7.36 -43.43
N LEU A 112 3.93 8.58 -43.98
CA LEU A 112 2.80 9.18 -44.69
C LEU A 112 2.38 8.36 -45.91
N ASP A 113 3.35 7.80 -46.64
CA ASP A 113 3.13 6.93 -47.81
C ASP A 113 2.32 5.67 -47.49
N LEU A 114 2.38 5.18 -46.24
CA LEU A 114 1.56 4.04 -45.79
C LEU A 114 0.07 4.38 -45.69
N PHE A 115 -0.28 5.64 -45.46
CA PHE A 115 -1.65 6.11 -45.28
C PHE A 115 -2.20 6.84 -46.51
N TYR A 116 -1.32 7.44 -47.31
CA TYR A 116 -1.65 8.21 -48.51
C TYR A 116 -0.90 7.66 -49.74
N PRO A 117 -1.17 6.39 -50.14
CA PRO A 117 -0.57 5.84 -51.35
C PRO A 117 -1.00 6.66 -52.57
N GLN A 118 -0.02 7.05 -53.38
CA GLN A 118 -0.16 7.85 -54.61
C GLN A 118 -1.01 7.14 -55.68
#